data_AF-A0A6P1NIA3-F1
#
_entry.id   AF-A0A6P1NIA3-F1
#
_cell.length_a   1.000
_cell.length_b   1.000
_cell.length_c   1.000
_cell.angle_alpha   90.00
_cell.angle_beta   90.00
_cell.angle_gamma   90.00
#
_symmetry.space_group_name_H-M   'P 1'
#
loop_
_entity.id
_entity.type
_entity.pdbx_description
1 polymer ?
#
loop_
_entity_poly.entity_id
_entity_poly.type
_entity_poly.pdbx_seq_one_letter_code
_entity_poly.pdbx_strand_id
1 'polypeptide(L)'
;MDEAILERLEGGSGIFVAEVDGKLAGFAMTSDPGQATHNGPAVRALELAAEDEPTLRRFLYGPAAVSPAFQGQGILSGLLVDLSLRLQEQFDQGVAFVDHANERSLAVHRHFGMSALSSFELNGSLYTAFIFHPELFTDRLA
;
A
#
# COMPACT_ATOMS: atom_id res chain seq x y z
N MET A 1 -7.53 -9.86 -24.71
CA MET A 1 -7.71 -9.60 -23.27
C MET A 1 -9.20 -9.52 -23.03
N ASP A 2 -9.74 -10.22 -22.04
CA ASP A 2 -11.18 -10.23 -21.77
C ASP A 2 -11.59 -8.86 -21.19
N GLU A 3 -12.53 -8.21 -21.84
CA GLU A 3 -12.96 -6.84 -21.52
C GLU A 3 -13.56 -6.77 -20.11
N ALA A 4 -14.23 -7.84 -19.66
CA ALA A 4 -14.75 -7.96 -18.30
C ALA A 4 -13.63 -8.09 -17.24
N ILE A 5 -12.47 -8.64 -17.61
CA ILE A 5 -11.31 -8.69 -16.72
C ILE A 5 -10.67 -7.30 -16.62
N LEU A 6 -10.61 -6.55 -17.72
CA LEU A 6 -10.08 -5.19 -17.73
C LEU A 6 -10.98 -4.25 -16.90
N GLU A 7 -12.29 -4.24 -17.13
CA GLU A 7 -13.24 -3.42 -16.35
C GLU A 7 -13.17 -3.72 -14.85
N ARG A 8 -12.99 -4.98 -14.46
CA ARG A 8 -12.87 -5.35 -13.04
C ARG A 8 -11.53 -4.92 -12.42
N LEU A 9 -10.46 -4.88 -13.21
CA LEU A 9 -9.17 -4.34 -12.77
C LEU A 9 -9.19 -2.81 -12.68
N GLU A 10 -9.88 -2.15 -13.62
CA GLU A 10 -10.07 -0.70 -13.64
C GLU A 10 -11.05 -0.20 -12.57
N GLY A 11 -12.04 -1.02 -12.19
CA GLY A 11 -13.02 -0.70 -11.17
C GLY A 11 -12.58 -0.94 -9.72
N GLY A 12 -11.41 -1.55 -9.50
CA GLY A 12 -10.83 -1.73 -8.17
C GLY A 12 -9.87 -0.61 -7.77
N SER A 13 -9.30 -0.68 -6.57
CA SER A 13 -8.26 0.26 -6.11
C SER A 13 -6.99 0.25 -7.00
N GLY A 14 -6.74 -0.84 -7.74
CA GLY A 14 -5.88 -0.85 -8.92
C GLY A 14 -4.39 -1.06 -8.66
N ILE A 15 -3.61 -1.02 -9.76
CA ILE A 15 -2.15 -1.13 -9.76
C ILE A 15 -1.58 0.15 -10.38
N PHE A 16 -0.71 0.81 -9.62
CA PHE A 16 -0.03 2.03 -10.04
C PHE A 16 1.32 1.67 -10.62
N VAL A 17 1.61 2.19 -11.81
CA VAL A 17 2.82 1.88 -12.55
C VAL A 17 3.56 3.18 -12.86
N ALA A 18 4.85 3.21 -12.57
CA ALA A 18 5.73 4.31 -12.93
C ALA A 18 6.59 3.90 -14.13
N GLU A 19 6.57 4.73 -15.17
CA GLU A 19 7.39 4.57 -16.36
C GLU A 19 8.34 5.76 -16.50
N VAL A 20 9.60 5.48 -16.83
CA VAL A 20 10.62 6.49 -17.14
C VAL A 20 11.24 6.11 -18.49
N ASP A 21 11.14 7.01 -19.47
CA ASP A 21 11.66 6.82 -20.83
C ASP A 21 11.24 5.47 -21.48
N GLY A 22 9.96 5.09 -21.38
CA GLY A 22 9.46 3.84 -21.95
C GLY A 22 9.78 2.59 -21.13
N LYS A 23 10.36 2.73 -19.93
CA LYS A 23 10.78 1.60 -19.08
C LYS A 23 10.03 1.58 -17.77
N LEU A 24 9.59 0.39 -17.37
CA LEU A 24 8.98 0.14 -16.06
C LEU A 24 10.00 0.45 -14.94
N ALA A 25 9.77 1.56 -14.24
CA ALA A 25 10.63 2.05 -13.16
C ALA A 25 10.17 1.53 -11.79
N GLY A 26 8.86 1.28 -11.61
CA GLY A 26 8.32 0.71 -10.38
C GLY A 26 6.82 0.52 -10.44
N PHE A 27 6.29 -0.10 -9.40
CA PHE A 27 4.85 -0.27 -9.22
C PHE A 27 4.45 -0.25 -7.75
N ALA A 28 3.18 0.03 -7.49
CA ALA A 28 2.52 -0.14 -6.21
C ALA A 28 1.15 -0.80 -6.43
N MET A 29 0.89 -1.89 -5.73
CA MET A 29 -0.39 -2.58 -5.80
C MET A 29 -1.29 -2.12 -4.66
N THR A 30 -2.58 -2.05 -4.96
CA THR A 30 -3.63 -1.89 -3.95
C THR A 30 -4.73 -2.91 -4.17
N SER A 31 -5.47 -3.21 -3.09
CA SER A 31 -6.63 -4.08 -3.19
C SER A 31 -7.67 -3.72 -2.13
N ASP A 32 -8.93 -3.99 -2.44
CA ASP A 32 -10.01 -3.78 -1.49
C ASP A 32 -9.91 -4.81 -0.35
N PRO A 33 -10.26 -4.44 0.90
CA PRO A 33 -10.17 -5.34 2.06
C PRO A 33 -10.90 -6.66 1.86
N GLY A 34 -12.03 -6.65 1.14
CA GLY A 34 -12.82 -7.85 0.84
C GLY A 34 -12.13 -8.85 -0.08
N GLN A 35 -11.04 -8.47 -0.76
CA GLN A 35 -10.24 -9.38 -1.57
C GLN A 35 -9.21 -10.17 -0.74
N ALA A 36 -8.91 -9.73 0.49
CA ALA A 36 -8.09 -10.48 1.44
C ALA A 36 -8.90 -11.61 2.07
N THR A 37 -8.97 -12.75 1.39
CA THR A 37 -9.86 -13.88 1.77
C THR A 37 -9.18 -14.99 2.57
N HIS A 38 -7.85 -14.99 2.63
CA HIS A 38 -7.08 -16.03 3.32
C HIS A 38 -6.54 -15.49 4.65
N ASN A 39 -6.71 -16.26 5.73
CA ASN A 39 -6.13 -15.96 7.04
C ASN A 39 -4.60 -15.82 6.91
N GLY A 40 -4.14 -14.58 6.83
CA GLY A 40 -2.77 -14.21 6.48
C GLY A 40 -2.44 -12.83 7.05
N PRO A 41 -1.19 -12.36 6.87
CA PRO A 41 -0.74 -11.09 7.46
C PRO A 41 -1.57 -9.89 6.99
N ALA A 42 -2.05 -9.91 5.74
CA ALA A 42 -2.91 -8.87 5.18
C ALA A 42 -4.24 -8.75 5.94
N VAL A 43 -4.91 -9.88 6.19
CA VAL A 43 -6.16 -9.93 6.97
C VAL A 43 -5.90 -9.45 8.39
N ARG A 44 -4.83 -9.93 9.04
CA ARG A 44 -4.53 -9.52 10.41
C ARG A 44 -4.21 -8.02 10.54
N ALA A 45 -3.52 -7.44 9.55
CA ALA A 45 -3.27 -6.01 9.53
C ALA A 45 -4.54 -5.18 9.33
N LEU A 46 -5.47 -5.65 8.48
CA LEU A 46 -6.78 -5.02 8.32
C LEU A 46 -7.64 -5.10 9.59
N GLU A 47 -7.65 -6.25 10.27
CA GLU A 47 -8.33 -6.43 11.55
C GLU A 47 -7.80 -5.44 12.59
N LEU A 48 -6.47 -5.36 12.76
CA LEU A 48 -5.85 -4.40 13.68
C LEU A 48 -6.24 -2.96 13.33
N ALA A 49 -6.22 -2.59 12.05
CA ALA A 49 -6.64 -1.26 11.63
C ALA A 49 -8.12 -1.00 11.92
N ALA A 50 -8.99 -1.99 11.73
CA ALA A 50 -10.42 -1.87 12.04
C ALA A 50 -10.70 -1.84 13.55
N GLU A 51 -9.89 -2.53 14.37
CA GLU A 51 -9.92 -2.44 15.84
C GLU A 51 -9.55 -1.02 16.32
N ASP A 52 -8.61 -0.36 15.64
CA ASP A 52 -8.16 1.01 15.93
C ASP A 52 -9.22 2.06 15.57
N GLU A 53 -9.75 2.05 14.34
CA GLU A 53 -10.74 3.04 13.86
C GLU A 53 -11.84 2.41 12.98
N PRO A 54 -12.89 1.79 13.54
CA PRO A 54 -13.79 0.89 12.81
C PRO A 54 -14.60 1.52 11.67
N THR A 55 -14.72 2.86 11.63
CA THR A 55 -15.56 3.59 10.66
C THR A 55 -14.85 3.94 9.36
N LEU A 56 -13.51 3.87 9.31
CA LEU A 56 -12.74 4.28 8.13
C LEU A 56 -12.84 3.26 7.00
N ARG A 57 -13.03 3.76 5.77
CA ARG A 57 -12.94 2.97 4.53
C ARG A 57 -11.47 2.73 4.20
N ARG A 58 -11.08 1.48 4.02
CA ARG A 58 -9.68 1.07 3.90
C ARG A 58 -9.36 0.43 2.57
N PHE A 59 -8.12 0.56 2.15
CA PHE A 59 -7.52 -0.27 1.11
C PHE A 59 -6.23 -0.91 1.64
N LEU A 60 -5.88 -2.09 1.12
CA LEU A 60 -4.57 -2.67 1.33
C LEU A 60 -3.58 -2.04 0.36
N TYR A 61 -2.41 -1.69 0.86
CA TYR A 61 -1.26 -1.24 0.10
C TYR A 61 -0.14 -2.29 0.18
N GLY A 62 0.32 -2.71 -0.99
CA GLY A 62 1.46 -3.60 -1.14
C GLY A 62 1.16 -4.85 -1.99
N PRO A 63 2.20 -5.44 -2.60
CA PRO A 63 3.59 -4.99 -2.57
C PRO A 63 3.82 -3.72 -3.41
N ALA A 64 4.92 -3.02 -3.11
CA ALA A 64 5.45 -1.95 -3.94
C ALA A 64 6.95 -2.17 -4.17
N ALA A 65 7.42 -1.92 -5.39
CA ALA A 65 8.80 -2.15 -5.77
C ALA A 65 9.29 -1.09 -6.76
N VAL A 66 10.56 -0.73 -6.64
CA VAL A 66 11.27 0.15 -7.58
C VAL A 66 12.43 -0.64 -8.17
N SER A 67 12.48 -0.66 -9.50
CA SER A 67 13.55 -1.27 -10.26
C SER A 67 14.92 -0.72 -9.80
N PRO A 68 15.95 -1.56 -9.60
CA PRO A 68 17.25 -1.13 -9.10
C PRO A 68 17.86 0.05 -9.86
N ALA A 69 17.64 0.14 -11.17
CA ALA A 69 18.13 1.22 -12.02
C ALA A 69 17.52 2.60 -11.72
N PHE A 70 16.38 2.63 -11.00
CA PHE A 70 15.62 3.84 -10.71
C PHE A 70 15.48 4.13 -9.21
N GLN A 71 16.20 3.39 -8.36
CA GLN A 71 16.20 3.63 -6.91
C GLN A 71 16.84 4.98 -6.58
N GLY A 72 16.33 5.66 -5.55
CA GLY A 72 16.80 6.99 -5.15
C GLY A 72 16.31 8.15 -6.02
N GLN A 73 15.53 7.88 -7.07
CA GLN A 73 15.02 8.90 -7.99
C GLN A 73 13.59 9.36 -7.67
N GLY A 74 13.09 9.07 -6.47
CA GLY A 74 11.74 9.47 -6.05
C GLY A 74 10.57 8.68 -6.66
N ILE A 75 10.83 7.58 -7.37
CA ILE A 75 9.79 6.75 -8.01
C ILE A 75 8.71 6.30 -7.02
N LEU A 76 9.11 5.76 -5.86
CA LEU A 76 8.16 5.32 -4.84
C LEU A 76 7.36 6.50 -4.25
N SER A 77 7.99 7.66 -4.08
CA SER A 77 7.29 8.88 -3.65
C SER A 77 6.21 9.26 -4.65
N GLY A 78 6.53 9.27 -5.95
CA GLY A 78 5.56 9.56 -7.01
C GLY A 78 4.40 8.56 -7.04
N LEU A 79 4.69 7.27 -6.87
CA LEU A 79 3.65 6.24 -6.76
C LEU A 79 2.73 6.46 -5.55
N LEU A 80 3.29 6.78 -4.37
CA LEU A 80 2.52 7.05 -3.15
C LEU A 80 1.66 8.31 -3.28
N VAL A 81 2.15 9.34 -3.97
CA VAL A 81 1.38 10.54 -4.27
C VAL A 81 0.23 10.22 -5.24
N ASP A 82 0.50 9.59 -6.38
CA ASP A 82 -0.54 9.30 -7.38
C ASP A 82 -1.62 8.37 -6.81
N LEU A 83 -1.23 7.32 -6.08
CA LEU A 83 -2.20 6.42 -5.45
C LEU A 83 -3.05 7.14 -4.40
N SER A 84 -2.46 8.05 -3.63
CA SER A 84 -3.22 8.79 -2.61
C SER A 84 -4.21 9.76 -3.27
N LEU A 85 -3.79 10.47 -4.33
CA LEU A 85 -4.67 11.36 -5.08
C LEU A 85 -5.87 10.63 -5.71
N ARG A 86 -5.66 9.42 -6.25
CA ARG A 86 -6.72 8.65 -6.90
C ARG A 86 -7.67 7.96 -5.92
N LEU A 87 -7.17 7.59 -4.74
CA LEU A 87 -7.93 6.77 -3.78
C LEU A 87 -8.61 7.58 -2.67
N GLN A 88 -8.19 8.82 -2.41
CA GLN A 88 -8.70 9.64 -1.29
C GLN A 88 -10.22 9.87 -1.27
N GLU A 89 -10.91 9.87 -2.41
CA GLU A 89 -12.37 10.04 -2.42
C GLU A 89 -13.11 8.76 -1.97
N GLN A 90 -12.50 7.60 -2.22
CA GLN A 90 -13.09 6.29 -1.99
C GLN A 90 -12.66 5.67 -0.66
N PHE A 91 -11.46 6.01 -0.20
CA PHE A 91 -10.84 5.43 0.98
C PHE A 91 -10.22 6.50 1.87
N ASP A 92 -10.33 6.28 3.19
CA ASP A 92 -9.85 7.21 4.21
C ASP A 92 -8.47 6.79 4.74
N GLN A 93 -8.08 5.52 4.59
CA GLN A 93 -6.85 4.95 5.15
C GLN A 93 -6.28 3.81 4.31
N GLY A 94 -4.96 3.86 4.03
CA GLY A 94 -4.20 2.74 3.49
C GLY A 94 -3.61 1.88 4.60
N VAL A 95 -3.65 0.56 4.44
CA VAL A 95 -3.11 -0.42 5.40
C VAL A 95 -2.02 -1.25 4.73
N ALA A 96 -0.88 -1.40 5.39
CA ALA A 96 0.23 -2.23 4.95
C ALA A 96 0.67 -3.17 6.07
N PHE A 97 1.39 -4.23 5.73
CA PHE A 97 2.07 -5.08 6.69
C PHE A 97 3.49 -5.36 6.21
N VAL A 98 4.42 -5.43 7.16
CA VAL A 98 5.83 -5.67 6.85
C VAL A 98 6.37 -6.73 7.79
N ASP A 99 6.94 -7.80 7.21
CA ASP A 99 7.70 -8.81 7.94
C ASP A 99 8.97 -8.17 8.54
N HIS A 100 9.27 -8.45 9.80
CA HIS A 100 10.45 -7.93 10.48
C HIS A 100 11.76 -8.42 9.87
N ALA A 101 11.74 -9.56 9.16
CA ALA A 101 12.88 -10.00 8.36
C ALA A 101 13.22 -9.03 7.20
N ASN A 102 12.29 -8.14 6.81
CA ASN A 102 12.49 -7.13 5.78
C ASN A 102 12.75 -5.75 6.39
N GLU A 103 13.92 -5.61 7.02
CA GLU A 103 14.36 -4.36 7.66
C GLU A 103 14.34 -3.16 6.71
N ARG A 104 14.66 -3.37 5.43
CA ARG A 104 14.60 -2.32 4.40
C ARG A 104 13.18 -1.80 4.22
N SER A 105 12.20 -2.70 4.12
CA SER A 105 10.79 -2.30 3.98
C SER A 105 10.29 -1.59 5.24
N LEU A 106 10.68 -2.05 6.44
CA LEU A 106 10.36 -1.38 7.70
C LEU A 106 10.89 0.06 7.72
N ALA A 107 12.15 0.26 7.32
CA ALA A 107 12.76 1.57 7.25
C ALA A 107 12.04 2.48 6.22
N VAL A 108 11.65 1.92 5.07
CA VAL A 108 10.92 2.64 4.02
C VAL A 108 9.56 3.15 4.54
N HIS A 109 8.74 2.29 5.16
CA HIS A 109 7.41 2.68 5.62
C HIS A 109 7.50 3.76 6.73
N ARG A 110 8.46 3.63 7.65
CA ARG A 110 8.76 4.65 8.67
C ARG A 110 9.26 5.96 8.05
N HIS A 111 10.15 5.90 7.07
CA HIS A 111 10.69 7.07 6.38
C HIS A 111 9.59 7.87 5.68
N PHE A 112 8.60 7.20 5.10
CA PHE A 112 7.46 7.85 4.46
C PHE A 112 6.45 8.42 5.46
N GLY A 113 6.65 8.24 6.77
CA GLY A 113 5.77 8.78 7.80
C GLY A 113 4.51 7.93 8.04
N MET A 114 4.49 6.68 7.57
CA MET A 114 3.40 5.77 7.88
C MET A 114 3.46 5.39 9.37
N SER A 115 2.30 5.40 10.03
CA SER A 115 2.20 5.10 11.45
C SER A 115 2.25 3.59 11.67
N ALA A 116 3.15 3.12 12.53
CA ALA A 116 3.15 1.73 12.98
C ALA A 116 2.03 1.55 14.01
N LEU A 117 1.03 0.76 13.66
CA LEU A 117 -0.13 0.55 14.52
C LEU A 117 0.16 -0.45 15.63
N SER A 118 0.53 -1.67 15.26
CA SER A 118 0.91 -2.73 16.18
C SER A 118 1.73 -3.81 15.48
N SER A 119 2.42 -4.63 16.26
CA SER A 119 3.10 -5.82 15.75
C SER A 119 2.31 -7.08 16.12
N PHE A 120 2.35 -8.07 15.24
CA PHE A 120 1.66 -9.35 15.44
C PHE A 120 2.51 -10.51 14.91
N GLU A 121 2.39 -11.66 15.57
CA GLU A 121 3.01 -12.89 15.11
C GLU A 121 2.02 -13.71 14.29
N LEU A 122 2.49 -14.29 13.19
CA LEU A 122 1.72 -15.26 12.42
C LEU A 122 2.67 -16.30 11.83
N ASN A 123 2.38 -17.58 12.09
CA ASN A 123 3.16 -18.72 11.59
C ASN A 123 4.68 -18.64 11.91
N GLY A 124 5.04 -18.05 13.06
CA GLY A 124 6.43 -17.90 13.50
C GLY A 124 7.17 -16.69 12.91
N SER A 125 6.52 -15.88 12.09
CA SER A 125 7.04 -14.59 11.60
C SER A 125 6.41 -13.44 12.38
N LEU A 126 7.22 -12.43 12.70
CA LEU A 126 6.78 -11.19 13.33
C LEU A 126 6.55 -10.12 12.25
N TYR A 127 5.38 -9.50 12.28
CA TYR A 127 4.98 -8.46 11.34
C TYR A 127 4.67 -7.16 12.10
N THR A 128 4.80 -6.01 11.42
CA THR A 128 4.20 -4.75 11.86
C THR A 128 3.14 -4.32 10.86
N ALA A 129 1.94 -4.01 11.35
CA ALA A 129 0.91 -3.31 10.59
C ALA A 129 1.21 -1.81 10.56
N PHE A 130 1.17 -1.22 9.38
CA PHE A 130 1.29 0.22 9.16
C PHE A 130 0.00 0.77 8.60
N ILE A 131 -0.31 2.01 8.96
CA ILE A 131 -1.42 2.78 8.41
C ILE A 131 -0.94 4.14 7.90
N PHE A 132 -1.63 4.68 6.91
CA PHE A 132 -1.48 6.07 6.51
C PHE A 132 -2.80 6.62 5.96
N HIS A 133 -3.01 7.92 6.12
CA HIS A 133 -4.10 8.63 5.43
C HIS A 133 -3.59 9.14 4.09
N PRO A 134 -4.38 9.09 3.00
CA PRO A 134 -3.97 9.63 1.70
C PRO A 134 -3.43 11.07 1.76
N GLU A 135 -4.00 11.89 2.66
CA GLU A 135 -3.57 13.27 2.95
C GLU A 135 -2.06 13.41 3.25
N LEU A 136 -1.46 12.39 3.88
CA LEU A 136 -0.02 12.34 4.18
C LEU A 136 0.87 12.57 2.95
N PHE A 137 0.40 12.16 1.78
CA PHE A 137 1.13 12.25 0.52
C PHE A 137 0.59 13.34 -0.40
N THR A 138 -0.70 13.63 -0.39
CA THR A 138 -1.27 14.71 -1.23
C THR A 138 -0.82 16.08 -0.76
N ASP A 139 -0.65 16.29 0.54
CA ASP A 139 -0.18 17.57 1.10
C ASP A 139 1.26 17.90 0.73
N ARG A 140 2.03 16.91 0.25
CA ARG A 140 3.42 17.11 -0.21
C ARG A 140 3.51 17.76 -1.58
N LEU A 141 2.37 17.97 -2.25
CA LEU A 141 2.26 18.70 -3.51
C LEU A 141 1.87 20.17 -3.32
N ALA A 142 1.42 20.57 -2.13
CA ALA A 142 1.01 21.94 -1.79
C ALA A 142 2.22 22.81 -1.39
#